data_AF-A0A0C9UN76-F1
#
_entry.id   AF-A0A0C9UN76-F1
#
_cell.length_a   1.000
_cell.length_b   1.000
_cell.length_c   1.000
_cell.angle_alpha   90.00
_cell.angle_beta   90.00
_cell.angle_gamma   90.00
#
_symmetry.space_group_name_H-M   'P 1'
#
loop_
_entity.id
_entity.type
_entity.pdbx_description
1 polymer ?
#
loop_
_entity_poly.entity_id
_entity_poly.type
_entity_poly.pdbx_seq_one_letter_code
_entity_poly.pdbx_strand_id
1 'polypeptide(L)'
;MLSEKRAIFEERFSVREDERLKGAGWIASFCKAYNLKERRRHGEAGSVDLAAVEVEWKRVAEILSQFDLKDMFNFDEMSLFACAPPDHGLSTKQMSGKKSDKFRITLSLACNADGSKKLPPIFIGKSAKPRCFKGKTPQSLGFDYYNNKKAWMTMDIFER
;
A
#
# COMPACT_ATOMS: atom_id res chain seq x y z
N MET A 1 7.26 3.35 -15.77
CA MET A 1 7.75 4.75 -15.69
C MET A 1 8.64 5.16 -16.88
N LEU A 2 9.70 4.41 -17.21
CA LEU A 2 10.59 4.78 -18.34
C LEU A 2 9.91 4.60 -19.71
N SER A 3 9.12 3.54 -19.88
CA SER A 3 8.36 3.30 -21.12
C SER A 3 7.33 4.39 -21.38
N GLU A 4 6.59 4.84 -20.37
CA GLU A 4 5.62 5.94 -20.52
C GLU A 4 6.33 7.26 -20.79
N LYS A 5 7.44 7.55 -20.09
CA LYS A 5 8.25 8.74 -20.39
C LYS A 5 8.77 8.73 -21.82
N ARG A 6 9.24 7.57 -22.31
CA ARG A 6 9.66 7.40 -23.70
C ARG A 6 8.53 7.75 -24.65
N ALA A 7 7.33 7.18 -24.46
CA ALA A 7 6.17 7.46 -25.29
C ALA A 7 5.84 8.97 -25.32
N ILE A 8 5.85 9.64 -24.16
CA ILE A 8 5.64 11.09 -24.04
C ILE A 8 6.70 11.88 -24.81
N PHE A 9 7.98 11.47 -24.76
CA PHE A 9 9.05 12.13 -25.51
C PHE A 9 8.97 11.87 -27.01
N GLU A 10 8.65 10.64 -27.42
CA GLU A 10 8.44 10.28 -28.83
C GLU A 10 7.31 11.12 -29.44
N GLU A 11 6.25 11.39 -28.67
CA GLU A 11 5.17 12.30 -29.07
C GLU A 11 5.64 13.77 -29.11
N ARG A 12 6.27 14.27 -28.04
CA ARG A 12 6.70 15.68 -27.94
C ARG A 12 7.74 16.09 -28.97
N PHE A 13 8.60 15.17 -29.38
CA PHE A 13 9.63 15.41 -30.39
C PHE A 13 9.20 14.96 -31.79
N SER A 14 7.92 14.59 -31.99
CA SER A 14 7.38 14.16 -33.27
C SER A 14 8.20 13.03 -33.92
N VAL A 15 8.67 12.08 -33.12
CA VAL A 15 9.41 10.91 -33.60
C VAL A 15 8.47 10.07 -34.45
N ARG A 16 8.90 9.79 -35.69
CA ARG A 16 8.10 9.02 -36.65
C ARG A 16 7.86 7.61 -36.13
N GLU A 17 6.70 7.03 -36.40
CA GLU A 17 6.31 5.73 -35.84
C GLU A 17 7.26 4.58 -36.20
N ASP A 18 7.86 4.64 -37.39
CA ASP A 18 8.86 3.69 -37.87
C ASP A 18 10.19 3.76 -37.08
N GLU A 19 10.49 4.92 -36.47
CA GLU A 19 11.71 5.16 -35.70
C GLU A 19 11.52 4.95 -34.18
N ARG A 20 10.28 4.74 -33.72
CA ARG A 20 9.97 4.56 -32.30
C ARG A 20 10.51 3.23 -31.79
N LEU A 21 11.05 3.25 -30.57
CA LEU A 21 11.56 2.04 -29.95
C LEU A 21 10.40 1.10 -29.61
N LYS A 22 10.51 -0.16 -30.01
CA LYS A 22 9.51 -1.19 -29.71
C LYS A 22 9.97 -2.06 -28.55
N GLY A 23 9.02 -2.42 -27.67
CA GLY A 23 9.28 -3.25 -26.50
C GLY A 23 10.18 -2.61 -25.44
N ALA A 24 10.66 -3.45 -24.51
CA ALA A 24 11.40 -3.05 -23.31
C ALA A 24 12.93 -3.31 -23.39
N GLY A 25 13.43 -3.85 -24.51
CA GLY A 25 14.84 -4.29 -24.62
C GLY A 25 15.88 -3.17 -24.43
N TRP A 26 15.52 -1.92 -24.73
CA TRP A 26 16.40 -0.76 -24.57
C TRP A 26 16.60 -0.35 -23.10
N ILE A 27 15.68 -0.73 -22.19
CA ILE A 27 15.66 -0.24 -20.81
C ILE A 27 16.95 -0.63 -20.07
N ALA A 28 17.38 -1.89 -20.20
CA ALA A 28 18.59 -2.37 -19.54
C ALA A 28 19.85 -1.63 -20.03
N SER A 29 19.98 -1.46 -21.35
CA SER A 29 21.10 -0.74 -21.95
C SER A 29 21.12 0.74 -21.56
N PHE A 30 19.95 1.39 -21.53
CA PHE A 30 19.81 2.77 -21.08
C PHE A 30 20.20 2.93 -19.60
N CYS A 31 19.67 2.07 -18.72
CA CYS A 31 20.03 2.11 -17.31
C CYS A 31 21.54 1.89 -17.11
N LYS A 32 22.14 0.95 -17.85
CA LYS A 32 23.58 0.70 -17.82
C LYS A 32 24.39 1.90 -18.30
N ALA A 33 24.01 2.51 -19.44
CA ALA A 33 24.72 3.64 -20.03
C ALA A 33 24.74 4.87 -19.12
N TYR A 34 23.62 5.15 -18.43
CA TYR A 34 23.49 6.30 -17.54
C TYR A 34 23.76 5.96 -16.06
N ASN A 35 24.28 4.77 -15.77
CA ASN A 35 24.55 4.27 -14.41
C ASN A 35 23.33 4.41 -13.46
N LEU A 36 22.13 4.18 -14.00
CA LEU A 36 20.88 4.16 -13.25
C LEU A 36 20.70 2.79 -12.61
N LYS A 37 20.48 2.77 -11.30
CA LYS A 37 20.14 1.56 -10.57
C LYS A 37 18.82 1.76 -9.87
N GLU A 38 18.04 0.69 -9.73
CA GLU A 38 16.90 0.71 -8.83
C GLU A 38 17.42 0.83 -7.40
N ARG A 39 16.93 1.85 -6.70
CA ARG A 39 17.30 2.14 -5.32
C ARG A 39 16.00 2.22 -4.52
N ARG A 40 15.93 1.48 -3.42
CA ARG A 40 14.88 1.68 -2.41
C ARG A 40 15.18 2.96 -1.65
N ARG A 41 14.20 3.84 -1.54
CA ARG A 41 14.23 4.98 -0.62
C ARG A 41 14.00 4.40 0.77
N HIS A 42 14.97 4.58 1.67
CA HIS A 42 14.93 3.93 2.99
C HIS A 42 13.62 4.26 3.73
N GLY A 43 12.96 3.22 4.22
CA GLY A 43 12.11 3.25 5.40
C GLY A 43 12.78 2.44 6.50
N GLU A 44 12.34 2.60 7.74
CA GLU A 44 12.81 1.76 8.86
C GLU A 44 12.46 0.30 8.58
N ALA A 45 13.47 -0.51 8.27
CA ALA A 45 13.36 -1.95 8.39
C ALA A 45 13.73 -2.27 9.85
N GLY A 46 12.72 -2.57 10.67
CA GLY A 46 12.95 -3.06 12.02
C GLY A 46 13.73 -4.36 11.99
N SER A 47 14.72 -4.49 12.87
CA SER A 47 15.37 -5.77 13.15
C SER A 47 14.38 -6.64 13.92
N VAL A 48 13.82 -7.65 13.27
CA VAL A 48 12.93 -8.63 13.92
C VAL A 48 13.81 -9.72 14.53
N ASP A 49 13.63 -9.98 15.84
CA ASP A 49 14.26 -11.12 16.50
C ASP A 49 13.51 -12.40 16.10
N LEU A 50 14.09 -13.16 15.18
CA LEU A 50 13.52 -14.40 14.67
C LEU A 50 13.38 -15.49 15.75
N ALA A 51 14.24 -15.48 16.76
CA ALA A 51 14.15 -16.45 17.86
C ALA A 51 12.93 -16.15 18.74
N ALA A 52 12.68 -14.88 19.04
CA ALA A 52 11.48 -14.47 19.76
C ALA A 52 10.20 -14.78 18.96
N VAL A 53 10.22 -14.58 17.63
CA VAL A 53 9.09 -14.92 16.75
C VAL A 53 8.77 -16.42 16.78
N GLU A 54 9.79 -17.28 16.74
CA GLU A 54 9.59 -18.74 16.79
C GLU A 54 8.93 -19.21 18.09
N VAL A 55 9.33 -18.63 19.22
CA VAL A 55 8.73 -18.93 20.54
C VAL A 55 7.27 -18.49 20.58
N GLU A 56 6.97 -17.26 20.13
CA GLU A 56 5.60 -16.75 20.10
C GLU A 56 4.71 -17.49 19.12
N TRP A 57 5.25 -17.93 17.97
CA TRP A 57 4.51 -18.70 16.99
C TRP A 57 3.98 -20.01 17.57
N LYS A 58 4.80 -20.75 18.34
CA LYS A 58 4.39 -21.98 19.03
C LYS A 58 3.29 -21.70 20.06
N ARG A 59 3.47 -20.67 20.89
CA ARG A 59 2.48 -20.26 21.89
C ARG A 59 1.13 -19.91 21.26
N VAL A 60 1.14 -19.14 20.18
CA VAL A 60 -0.08 -18.76 19.46
C VAL A 60 -0.74 -19.98 18.79
N ALA A 61 0.04 -20.88 18.20
CA ALA A 61 -0.48 -22.11 17.60
C ALA A 61 -1.20 -23.01 18.64
N GLU A 62 -0.65 -23.16 19.84
CA GLU A 62 -1.29 -23.90 20.94
C GLU A 62 -2.62 -23.27 21.36
N ILE A 63 -2.68 -21.93 21.46
CA ILE A 63 -3.94 -21.23 21.77
C ILE A 63 -4.96 -21.44 20.66
N LEU A 64 -4.55 -21.26 19.40
CA LEU A 64 -5.44 -21.36 18.25
C LEU A 64 -5.96 -22.79 18.03
N SER A 65 -5.21 -23.83 18.44
CA SER A 65 -5.66 -25.23 18.33
C SER A 65 -6.92 -25.55 19.15
N GLN A 66 -7.33 -24.67 20.08
CA GLN A 66 -8.54 -24.81 20.86
C GLN A 66 -9.80 -24.35 20.12
N PHE A 67 -9.64 -23.75 18.93
CA PHE A 67 -10.72 -23.16 18.15
C PHE A 67 -10.82 -23.83 16.77
N ASP A 68 -12.05 -23.92 16.25
CA ASP A 68 -12.28 -24.32 14.87
C ASP A 68 -11.74 -23.24 13.91
N LEU A 69 -11.30 -23.63 12.71
CA LEU A 69 -10.80 -22.68 11.69
C LEU A 69 -11.80 -21.57 11.33
N LYS A 70 -13.10 -21.86 11.41
CA LYS A 70 -14.18 -20.90 11.15
C LYS A 70 -14.24 -19.78 12.20
N ASP A 71 -13.71 -20.03 13.40
CA ASP A 71 -13.72 -19.13 14.56
C ASP A 71 -12.37 -18.44 14.78
N MET A 72 -11.34 -18.83 14.02
CA MET A 72 -10.02 -18.20 14.02
C MET A 72 -10.00 -17.00 13.06
N PHE A 73 -10.20 -15.78 13.56
CA PHE A 73 -10.15 -14.56 12.76
C PHE A 73 -8.77 -13.91 12.76
N ASN A 74 -8.35 -13.45 11.58
CA ASN A 74 -7.29 -12.45 11.45
C ASN A 74 -7.92 -11.10 11.12
N PHE A 75 -7.40 -10.04 11.74
CA PHE A 75 -7.75 -8.65 11.47
C PHE A 75 -6.46 -7.89 11.18
N ASP A 76 -6.43 -7.17 10.06
CA ASP A 76 -5.24 -6.40 9.67
C ASP A 76 -5.61 -5.05 9.05
N GLU A 77 -4.69 -4.09 9.19
CA GLU A 77 -4.79 -2.73 8.69
C GLU A 77 -3.84 -2.50 7.53
N MET A 78 -4.37 -2.03 6.40
CA MET A 78 -3.57 -1.49 5.32
C MET A 78 -3.82 0.01 5.15
N SER A 79 -2.77 0.76 4.82
CA SER A 79 -2.86 2.20 4.57
C SER A 79 -2.70 2.50 3.08
N LEU A 80 -3.69 3.17 2.49
CA LEU A 80 -3.61 3.74 1.15
C LEU A 80 -3.03 5.16 1.23
N PHE A 81 -1.84 5.34 0.65
CA PHE A 81 -1.20 6.64 0.51
C PHE A 81 -1.26 7.13 -0.94
N ALA A 82 -2.42 7.60 -1.38
CA ALA A 82 -2.65 7.98 -2.78
C ALA A 82 -1.71 9.08 -3.32
N CYS A 83 -1.12 9.89 -2.42
CA CYS A 83 -0.18 10.97 -2.76
C CYS A 83 1.28 10.64 -2.40
N ALA A 84 1.57 9.43 -1.92
CA ALA A 84 2.95 9.03 -1.66
C ALA A 84 3.70 8.77 -2.98
N PRO A 85 4.94 9.25 -3.12
CA PRO A 85 5.79 8.83 -4.23
C PRO A 85 6.15 7.34 -4.06
N PRO A 86 6.52 6.66 -5.16
CA PRO A 86 7.09 5.33 -5.08
C PRO A 86 8.26 5.26 -4.08
N ASP A 87 8.32 4.16 -3.33
CA ASP A 87 9.40 3.79 -2.42
C ASP A 87 10.64 3.33 -3.19
N HIS A 88 10.47 2.82 -4.41
CA HIS A 88 11.54 2.49 -5.33
C HIS A 88 11.66 3.50 -6.47
N GLY A 89 12.89 3.76 -6.92
CA GLY A 89 13.13 4.59 -8.09
C GLY A 89 14.51 4.36 -8.71
N LEU A 90 14.62 4.68 -9.99
CA LEU A 90 15.90 4.66 -10.70
C LEU A 90 16.69 5.93 -10.37
N SER A 91 17.93 5.76 -9.91
CA SER A 91 18.82 6.86 -9.57
C SER A 91 20.28 6.46 -9.71
N THR A 92 21.13 7.44 -10.03
CA THR A 92 22.59 7.29 -10.03
C THR A 92 23.17 7.21 -8.62
N LYS A 93 22.48 7.80 -7.63
CA LYS A 93 22.88 7.83 -6.21
C LYS A 93 21.72 7.51 -5.28
N GLN A 94 22.02 7.13 -4.04
CA GLN A 94 20.99 6.99 -3.01
C GLN A 94 20.30 8.34 -2.82
N MET A 95 18.96 8.35 -2.88
CA MET A 95 18.16 9.55 -2.65
C MET A 95 17.49 9.46 -1.28
N SER A 96 17.46 10.58 -0.56
CA SER A 96 16.66 10.71 0.64
C SER A 96 15.16 10.59 0.30
N GLY A 97 14.37 10.13 1.26
CA GLY A 97 12.92 10.11 1.15
C GLY A 97 12.39 11.54 0.96
N LYS A 98 11.52 11.75 -0.03
CA LYS A 98 10.81 13.03 -0.19
C LYS A 98 9.61 13.05 0.74
N LYS A 99 9.49 14.09 1.56
CA LYS A 99 8.29 14.30 2.40
C LYS A 99 7.07 14.40 1.50
N SER A 100 6.21 13.39 1.53
CA SER A 100 4.97 13.35 0.76
C SER A 100 3.83 13.98 1.54
N ASP A 101 2.79 14.38 0.82
CA ASP A 101 1.52 14.70 1.46
C ASP A 101 1.06 13.46 2.25
N LYS A 102 0.65 13.68 3.50
CA LYS A 102 0.24 12.61 4.41
C LYS A 102 -1.23 12.24 4.17
N PHE A 103 -1.70 12.31 2.92
CA PHE A 103 -2.99 11.77 2.57
C PHE A 103 -2.94 10.27 2.84
N ARG A 104 -3.86 9.81 3.69
CA ARG A 104 -3.98 8.44 4.11
C ARG A 104 -5.45 8.10 4.28
N ILE A 105 -5.83 6.98 3.72
CA ILE A 105 -7.04 6.23 4.09
C ILE A 105 -6.55 4.91 4.64
N THR A 106 -6.99 4.54 5.84
CA THR A 106 -6.74 3.22 6.40
C THR A 106 -7.92 2.33 6.08
N LEU A 107 -7.62 1.12 5.66
CA LEU A 107 -8.57 0.06 5.39
C LEU A 107 -8.28 -1.07 6.37
N SER A 108 -9.28 -1.45 7.13
CA SER A 108 -9.21 -2.60 8.02
C SER A 108 -10.02 -3.75 7.44
N LEU A 109 -9.40 -4.93 7.40
CA LEU A 109 -9.98 -6.14 6.85
C LEU A 109 -9.93 -7.24 7.90
N ALA A 110 -10.94 -8.09 7.91
CA ALA A 110 -10.95 -9.30 8.72
C ALA A 110 -11.59 -10.47 8.00
N CYS A 111 -10.99 -11.65 8.18
CA CYS A 111 -11.53 -12.91 7.71
C CYS A 111 -11.14 -14.05 8.65
N ASN A 112 -11.91 -15.13 8.62
CA ASN A 112 -11.54 -16.35 9.33
C ASN A 112 -10.54 -17.20 8.53
N ALA A 113 -9.91 -18.16 9.23
CA ALA A 113 -8.80 -18.96 8.70
C ALA A 113 -9.23 -19.88 7.54
N ASP A 114 -10.47 -20.37 7.53
CA ASP A 114 -11.01 -21.17 6.41
C ASP A 114 -11.58 -20.32 5.25
N GLY A 115 -11.67 -18.99 5.43
CA GLY A 115 -12.14 -18.04 4.43
C GLY A 115 -13.66 -18.05 4.19
N SER A 116 -14.44 -18.82 4.96
CA SER A 116 -15.90 -18.88 4.83
C SER A 116 -16.60 -17.59 5.24
N LYS A 117 -15.97 -16.78 6.11
CA LYS A 117 -16.49 -15.50 6.59
C LYS A 117 -15.48 -14.37 6.41
N LYS A 118 -15.90 -13.35 5.68
CA LYS A 118 -15.18 -12.09 5.48
C LYS A 118 -16.03 -10.96 6.05
N LEU A 119 -15.48 -10.18 6.97
CA LEU A 119 -16.20 -9.04 7.53
C LEU A 119 -16.19 -7.87 6.53
N PRO A 120 -17.22 -7.00 6.57
CA PRO A 120 -17.23 -5.78 5.79
C PRO A 120 -15.96 -4.96 6.04
N PRO A 121 -15.31 -4.42 4.99
CA PRO A 121 -14.16 -3.55 5.16
C PRO A 121 -14.52 -2.25 5.88
N ILE A 122 -13.66 -1.83 6.81
CA ILE A 122 -13.79 -0.54 7.50
C ILE A 122 -12.83 0.46 6.89
N PHE A 123 -13.34 1.63 6.51
CA PHE A 123 -12.55 2.73 5.98
C PHE A 123 -12.35 3.82 7.05
N ILE A 124 -11.12 4.32 7.20
CA ILE A 124 -10.81 5.36 8.18
C ILE A 124 -10.05 6.49 7.48
N GLY A 125 -10.64 7.68 7.48
CA GLY A 125 -10.03 8.89 6.93
C GLY A 125 -9.83 9.98 7.97
N LYS A 126 -9.34 11.15 7.51
CA LYS A 126 -9.14 12.30 8.41
C LYS A 126 -10.41 13.12 8.61
N SER A 127 -11.17 13.33 7.53
CA SER A 127 -12.35 14.19 7.54
C SER A 127 -13.59 13.40 7.91
N ALA A 128 -14.44 13.94 8.79
CA ALA A 128 -15.74 13.32 9.10
C ALA A 128 -16.70 13.32 7.89
N LYS A 129 -16.59 14.33 7.03
CA LYS A 129 -17.43 14.48 5.82
C LYS A 129 -16.54 14.74 4.61
N PRO A 130 -15.93 13.70 4.02
CA PRO A 130 -15.15 13.84 2.79
C PRO A 130 -15.96 14.48 1.67
N ARG A 131 -15.37 15.44 0.95
CA ARG A 131 -16.04 16.13 -0.18
C ARG A 131 -16.47 15.15 -1.29
N CYS A 132 -15.73 14.05 -1.46
CA CYS A 132 -16.07 13.02 -2.44
C CYS A 132 -17.39 12.31 -2.16
N PHE A 133 -17.93 12.38 -0.94
CA PHE A 133 -19.23 11.79 -0.61
C PHE A 133 -20.39 12.65 -1.10
N LYS A 134 -20.14 13.86 -1.60
CA LYS A 134 -21.17 14.77 -2.15
C LYS A 134 -22.36 14.98 -1.20
N GLY A 135 -22.09 15.07 0.10
CA GLY A 135 -23.09 15.26 1.15
C GLY A 135 -23.84 14.00 1.59
N LYS A 136 -23.57 12.83 0.99
CA LYS A 136 -24.14 11.54 1.38
C LYS A 136 -23.45 10.96 2.62
N THR A 137 -24.17 10.14 3.38
CA THR A 137 -23.58 9.39 4.50
C THR A 137 -22.85 8.14 3.99
N PRO A 138 -21.80 7.66 4.69
CA PRO A 138 -21.12 6.42 4.33
C PRO A 138 -22.07 5.21 4.20
N GLN A 139 -23.01 5.10 5.13
CA GLN A 139 -24.02 4.04 5.14
C GLN A 139 -24.89 4.09 3.88
N SER A 140 -25.27 5.28 3.41
CA SER A 140 -26.02 5.43 2.15
C SER A 140 -25.20 5.10 0.90
N LEU A 141 -23.87 5.05 1.02
CA LEU A 141 -22.94 4.64 -0.04
C LEU A 141 -22.53 3.17 0.09
N GLY A 142 -22.97 2.47 1.15
CA GLY A 142 -22.75 1.03 1.34
C GLY A 142 -21.40 0.66 1.96
N PHE A 143 -20.77 1.56 2.73
CA PHE A 143 -19.53 1.24 3.43
C PHE A 143 -19.45 1.86 4.83
N ASP A 144 -18.70 1.20 5.71
CA ASP A 144 -18.42 1.69 7.04
C ASP A 144 -17.22 2.63 7.01
N TYR A 145 -17.46 3.89 7.39
CA TYR A 145 -16.44 4.92 7.41
C TYR A 145 -16.38 5.63 8.76
N TYR A 146 -15.18 5.70 9.31
CA TYR A 146 -14.86 6.44 10.52
C TYR A 146 -13.80 7.50 10.24
N ASN A 147 -13.62 8.40 11.19
CA ASN A 147 -12.63 9.45 11.06
C ASN A 147 -11.94 9.78 12.37
N ASN A 148 -10.65 10.11 12.29
CA ASN A 148 -9.91 10.77 13.36
C ASN A 148 -8.73 11.54 12.76
N LYS A 149 -8.06 12.39 13.55
CA LYS A 149 -6.95 13.24 13.06
C LYS A 149 -5.80 12.44 12.41
N LYS A 150 -5.62 11.18 12.81
CA LYS A 150 -4.57 10.30 12.31
C LYS A 150 -5.04 9.44 11.14
N ALA A 151 -6.33 9.22 10.92
CA ALA A 151 -6.86 8.24 9.96
C ALA A 151 -6.25 6.84 10.17
N TRP A 152 -6.36 6.30 11.39
CA TRP A 152 -5.90 4.96 11.80
C TRP A 152 -6.94 4.31 12.70
N MET A 153 -6.90 2.98 12.86
CA MET A 153 -7.78 2.31 13.83
C MET A 153 -7.49 2.81 15.24
N THR A 154 -8.55 2.91 16.05
CA THR A 154 -8.50 3.23 17.47
C THR A 154 -9.39 2.25 18.21
N MET A 155 -9.14 2.06 19.50
CA MET A 155 -10.00 1.22 20.36
C MET A 155 -11.48 1.61 20.23
N ASP A 156 -11.79 2.91 20.28
CA ASP A 156 -13.16 3.43 20.09
C ASP A 156 -13.83 3.12 18.73
N ILE A 157 -13.04 2.79 17.70
CA ILE A 157 -13.55 2.39 16.39
C ILE A 157 -13.68 0.87 16.33
N PHE A 158 -12.72 0.15 16.92
CA PHE A 158 -12.70 -1.31 16.97
C PHE A 158 -13.84 -1.91 17.81
N GLU A 159 -14.28 -1.19 18.86
CA GLU A 159 -15.37 -1.62 19.76
C GLU A 159 -16.78 -1.32 19.22
N ARG A 160 -16.93 -0.64 18.08
CA ARG A 160 -18.23 -0.29 17.48
C ARG A 160 -18.79 -1.41 16.61
#